data_AF-A0A353SWU2-F1
#
_entry.id   AF-A0A353SWU2-F1
#
_cell.length_a   1.000
_cell.length_b   1.000
_cell.length_c   1.000
_cell.angle_alpha   90.00
_cell.angle_beta   90.00
_cell.angle_gamma   90.00
#
_symmetry.space_group_name_H-M   'P 1'
#
loop_
_entity.id
_entity.type
_entity.pdbx_description
1 polymer ?
#
loop_
_entity_poly.entity_id
_entity_poly.type
_entity_poly.pdbx_seq_one_letter_code
_entity_poly.pdbx_strand_id
1 'polypeptide(L)'
;MTTKRIVVHVEIRLAKGARINDLVLENDQATLQDALLAMSKEEWAHDLFEITDGGADLIPGFMMVLGNRMVQKWELENTLVNHEADLKFVQVVPGG
;
A
#
# COMPACT_ATOMS: atom_id res chain seq x y z
N MET A 1 -18.62 -16.01 -14.01
CA MET A 1 -17.23 -16.19 -13.59
C MET A 1 -17.10 -15.52 -12.24
N THR A 2 -16.78 -16.24 -11.17
CA THR A 2 -16.60 -15.67 -9.82
C THR A 2 -15.24 -14.97 -9.80
N THR A 3 -15.25 -13.64 -9.87
CA THR A 3 -14.03 -12.83 -9.74
C THR A 3 -13.39 -13.15 -8.39
N LYS A 4 -12.15 -13.65 -8.42
CA LYS A 4 -11.40 -13.89 -7.18
C LYS A 4 -11.06 -12.53 -6.57
N ARG A 5 -11.21 -12.41 -5.24
CA ARG A 5 -10.87 -11.21 -4.48
C ARG A 5 -9.53 -11.44 -3.79
N ILE A 6 -8.60 -10.51 -3.96
CA ILE A 6 -7.34 -10.49 -3.22
C ILE A 6 -7.55 -9.62 -1.98
N VAL A 7 -7.25 -10.14 -0.80
CA VAL A 7 -7.27 -9.39 0.46
C VAL A 7 -5.83 -9.13 0.85
N VAL A 8 -5.49 -7.87 1.12
CA VAL A 8 -4.15 -7.43 1.49
C VAL A 8 -4.24 -6.80 2.87
N HIS A 9 -3.44 -7.28 3.81
CA HIS A 9 -3.37 -6.72 5.16
C HIS A 9 -2.45 -5.50 5.14
N VAL A 10 -3.00 -4.33 5.46
CA VAL A 10 -2.28 -3.06 5.42
C VAL A 10 -2.03 -2.55 6.83
N GLU A 11 -0.77 -2.36 7.19
CA GLU A 11 -0.35 -1.77 8.46
C GLU A 11 0.34 -0.42 8.22
N ILE A 12 -0.24 0.68 8.72
CA ILE A 12 0.35 2.02 8.66
C ILE A 12 0.93 2.35 10.04
N ARG A 13 2.26 2.31 10.16
CA ARG A 13 3.00 2.65 11.39
C ARG A 13 3.38 4.12 11.39
N LEU A 14 2.82 4.85 12.35
CA LEU A 14 3.07 6.25 12.63
C LEU A 14 3.90 6.39 13.91
N ALA A 15 4.49 7.57 14.14
CA ALA A 15 5.26 7.83 15.36
C ALA A 15 4.46 7.63 16.68
N LYS A 16 3.12 7.76 16.64
CA LYS A 16 2.23 7.67 17.80
C LYS A 16 1.34 6.41 17.81
N GLY A 17 1.56 5.43 16.94
CA GLY A 17 0.76 4.20 16.90
C GLY A 17 0.70 3.56 15.51
N ALA A 18 -0.20 2.59 15.33
CA ALA A 18 -0.42 1.93 14.06
C ALA A 18 -1.91 1.85 13.70
N ARG A 19 -2.22 1.91 12.40
CA ARG A 19 -3.54 1.61 11.83
C ARG A 19 -3.44 0.31 11.04
N ILE A 20 -4.40 -0.59 11.21
CA ILE A 20 -4.45 -1.86 10.50
C ILE A 20 -5.79 -1.94 9.78
N ASN A 21 -5.76 -2.16 8.47
CA ASN A 21 -6.95 -2.29 7.63
C ASN A 21 -6.74 -3.39 6.60
N ASP A 22 -7.83 -4.00 6.14
CA ASP A 22 -7.80 -4.94 5.03
C ASP A 22 -8.20 -4.21 3.74
N LEU A 23 -7.34 -4.27 2.73
CA LEU A 23 -7.63 -3.78 1.39
C LEU A 23 -8.14 -4.94 0.53
N VAL A 24 -9.30 -4.75 -0.11
CA VAL A 24 -9.89 -5.73 -1.02
C VAL A 24 -9.69 -5.28 -2.46
N LEU A 25 -9.02 -6.11 -3.25
CA LEU A 25 -8.80 -5.90 -4.67
C LEU A 25 -9.69 -6.85 -5.47
N GLU A 26 -10.51 -6.30 -6.38
CA GLU A 26 -11.44 -7.06 -7.24
C GLU A 26 -10.78 -7.62 -8.50
N ASN A 27 -9.48 -7.97 -8.43
CA ASN A 27 -8.73 -8.56 -9.53
C ASN A 27 -8.22 -9.95 -9.14
N ASP A 28 -8.08 -10.83 -10.13
CA ASP A 28 -7.48 -12.15 -9.96
C ASP A 28 -5.95 -12.10 -9.84
N GLN A 29 -5.35 -11.05 -10.39
CA GLN A 29 -3.95 -10.65 -10.21
C GLN A 29 -3.87 -9.14 -10.03
N ALA A 30 -3.06 -8.69 -9.07
CA ALA A 30 -2.85 -7.27 -8.81
C ALA A 30 -1.37 -7.00 -8.56
N THR A 31 -0.90 -5.84 -9.00
CA THR A 31 0.43 -5.32 -8.70
C THR A 31 0.40 -4.46 -7.44
N LEU A 32 1.57 -4.09 -6.90
CA LEU A 32 1.65 -3.10 -5.83
C LEU A 32 1.12 -1.74 -6.30
N GLN A 33 1.34 -1.37 -7.56
CA GLN A 33 0.76 -0.14 -8.10
C GLN A 33 -0.77 -0.14 -8.04
N ASP A 34 -1.40 -1.28 -8.39
CA ASP A 34 -2.86 -1.43 -8.29
C ASP A 34 -3.34 -1.33 -6.84
N ALA A 35 -2.59 -1.93 -5.90
CA ALA A 35 -2.88 -1.86 -4.47
C ALA A 35 -2.80 -0.40 -3.96
N LEU A 36 -1.77 0.35 -4.34
CA LEU A 36 -1.63 1.77 -3.97
C LEU A 36 -2.78 2.61 -4.54
N LEU A 37 -3.15 2.39 -5.80
CA LEU A 37 -4.28 3.09 -6.43
C LEU A 37 -5.63 2.74 -5.78
N ALA A 38 -5.80 1.51 -5.31
CA ALA A 38 -6.99 1.13 -4.56
C ALA A 38 -6.99 1.79 -3.16
N MET A 39 -5.86 1.73 -2.45
CA MET A 39 -5.70 2.37 -1.15
C MET A 39 -5.96 3.88 -1.21
N SER A 40 -5.54 4.58 -2.26
CA SER A 40 -5.74 6.03 -2.36
C SER A 40 -7.21 6.46 -2.44
N LYS A 41 -8.13 5.51 -2.66
CA LYS A 41 -9.58 5.73 -2.68
C LYS A 41 -10.22 5.43 -1.32
N GLU A 42 -9.46 4.88 -0.39
CA GLU A 42 -9.90 4.52 0.95
C GLU A 42 -9.68 5.67 1.93
N GLU A 43 -10.71 6.03 2.69
CA GLU A 43 -10.67 7.14 3.65
C GLU A 43 -9.54 7.00 4.67
N TRP A 44 -9.27 5.77 5.11
CA TRP A 44 -8.24 5.47 6.10
C TRP A 44 -6.80 5.61 5.58
N ALA A 45 -6.60 5.74 4.27
CA ALA A 45 -5.28 5.87 3.65
C ALA A 45 -5.06 7.24 2.97
N HIS A 46 -6.05 8.13 2.93
CA HIS A 46 -5.94 9.44 2.27
C HIS A 46 -4.74 10.28 2.75
N ASP A 47 -4.30 10.11 4.00
CA ASP A 47 -3.15 10.82 4.55
C ASP A 47 -1.78 10.24 4.11
N LEU A 48 -1.77 9.18 3.31
CA LEU A 48 -0.56 8.59 2.72
C LEU A 48 -0.31 9.02 1.28
N PHE A 49 -1.30 9.58 0.58
CA PHE A 49 -1.21 9.80 -0.85
C PHE A 49 -1.46 11.26 -1.23
N GLU A 50 -0.68 11.74 -2.20
CA GLU A 50 -1.01 12.93 -2.97
C GLU A 50 -1.67 12.51 -4.28
N ILE A 51 -2.86 13.06 -4.55
CA ILE A 51 -3.58 12.84 -5.81
C ILE A 51 -2.99 13.78 -6.87
N THR A 52 -2.43 13.18 -7.93
CA THR A 52 -1.86 13.90 -9.08
C THR A 52 -2.68 13.57 -10.34
N ASP A 53 -2.47 14.34 -11.41
CA ASP A 53 -3.14 14.11 -12.70
C ASP A 53 -2.87 12.71 -13.29
N GLY A 54 -1.86 11.98 -12.79
CA GLY A 54 -1.49 10.62 -13.21
C GLY A 54 -1.88 9.50 -12.24
N GLY A 55 -2.46 9.80 -11.08
CA GLY A 55 -2.85 8.79 -10.10
C GLY A 55 -2.61 9.21 -8.65
N ALA A 56 -2.22 8.25 -7.81
CA ALA A 56 -1.88 8.47 -6.42
C ALA A 56 -0.40 8.17 -6.18
N ASP A 57 0.35 9.19 -5.75
CA ASP A 57 1.75 9.05 -5.35
C ASP A 57 1.84 9.01 -3.82
N LEU A 58 2.67 8.11 -3.29
CA LEU A 58 2.93 8.05 -1.84
C LEU A 58 3.65 9.33 -1.39
N ILE A 59 3.16 9.98 -0.34
CA ILE A 59 3.80 11.17 0.20
C ILE A 59 5.20 10.87 0.74
N PRO A 60 6.15 11.81 0.64
CA PRO A 60 7.47 11.64 1.22
C PRO A 60 7.41 11.36 2.73
N GLY A 61 8.37 10.59 3.24
CA GLY A 61 8.48 10.28 4.67
C GLY A 61 7.83 8.96 5.09
N PHE A 62 7.44 8.11 4.13
CA PHE A 62 7.05 6.73 4.40
C PHE A 62 7.93 5.75 3.65
N MET A 63 8.25 4.65 4.31
CA MET A 63 8.92 3.50 3.75
C MET A 63 7.88 2.38 3.58
N MET A 64 7.83 1.80 2.38
CA MET A 64 6.93 0.70 2.10
C MET A 64 7.65 -0.65 2.22
N VAL A 65 7.00 -1.60 2.88
CA VAL A 65 7.51 -2.95 3.15
C VAL A 65 6.44 -3.96 2.75
N LEU A 66 6.79 -4.91 1.89
CA LEU A 66 5.92 -6.04 1.52
C LEU A 66 6.49 -7.31 2.17
N GLY A 67 5.71 -7.94 3.04
CA GLY A 67 6.15 -9.03 3.91
C GLY A 67 7.34 -8.60 4.77
N ASN A 68 8.53 -9.09 4.41
CA ASN A 68 9.77 -8.83 5.14
C ASN A 68 10.81 -8.01 4.35
N ARG A 69 10.43 -7.44 3.20
CA ARG A 69 11.36 -6.66 2.36
C ARG A 69 10.86 -5.24 2.10
N MET A 70 11.79 -4.30 2.04
CA MET A 70 11.51 -2.96 1.52
C MET A 70 11.20 -3.03 0.03
N VAL A 71 10.30 -2.18 -0.43
CA VAL A 71 9.95 -2.03 -1.85
C VAL A 71 10.35 -0.65 -2.34
N GLN A 72 11.01 -0.60 -3.49
CA GLN A 72 11.43 0.62 -4.16
C GLN A 72 10.40 1.09 -5.19
N LYS A 73 10.38 2.39 -5.52
CA LYS A 73 9.38 2.98 -6.43
C LYS A 73 9.36 2.34 -7.83
N TRP A 74 10.51 1.88 -8.35
CA TRP A 74 10.58 1.23 -9.67
C TRP A 74 10.10 -0.23 -9.67
N GLU A 75 9.81 -0.83 -8.50
CA GLU A 75 9.33 -2.20 -8.38
C GLU A 75 7.80 -2.30 -8.40
N LEU A 76 7.07 -1.19 -8.32
CA LEU A 76 5.62 -1.16 -8.06
C LEU A 76 4.80 -1.89 -9.14
N GLU A 77 5.10 -1.61 -10.39
CA GLU A 77 4.39 -2.18 -11.55
C GLU A 77 4.72 -3.65 -11.78
N ASN A 78 5.87 -4.12 -11.28
CA ASN A 78 6.37 -5.48 -11.52
C ASN A 78 6.19 -6.41 -10.31
N THR A 79 5.86 -5.87 -9.13
CA THR A 79 5.67 -6.65 -7.91
C THR A 79 4.21 -7.06 -7.79
N LEU A 80 3.94 -8.36 -7.91
CA LEU A 80 2.62 -8.92 -7.68
C LEU A 80 2.28 -8.94 -6.18
N VAL A 81 1.00 -8.70 -5.89
CA VAL A 81 0.40 -8.78 -4.57
C VAL A 81 -0.50 -9.99 -4.53
N ASN A 82 -0.20 -10.92 -3.62
CA ASN A 82 -0.97 -12.14 -3.43
C ASN A 82 -2.06 -11.94 -2.37
N HIS A 83 -3.02 -12.86 -2.34
CA HIS A 83 -4.00 -12.94 -1.25
C HIS A 83 -3.27 -13.16 0.09
N GLU A 84 -3.72 -12.47 1.15
CA GLU A 84 -3.11 -12.41 2.49
C GLU A 84 -1.71 -11.79 2.51
N ALA A 85 -1.37 -10.97 1.50
CA ALA A 85 -0.11 -10.23 1.53
C ALA A 85 -0.10 -9.18 2.65
N ASP A 86 1.01 -9.12 3.39
CA ASP A 86 1.25 -8.09 4.41
C ASP A 86 1.97 -6.88 3.79
N LEU A 87 1.28 -5.75 3.71
CA LEU A 87 1.82 -4.49 3.23
C LEU A 87 1.94 -3.50 4.41
N LYS A 88 3.13 -2.95 4.63
CA LYS A 88 3.39 -2.02 5.72
C LYS A 88 3.92 -0.69 5.21
N PHE A 89 3.39 0.40 5.76
CA PHE A 89 3.88 1.75 5.56
C PHE A 89 4.47 2.25 6.88
N VAL A 90 5.76 2.50 6.91
CA VAL A 90 6.48 2.91 8.11
C VAL A 90 6.89 4.36 7.95
N GLN A 91 6.37 5.23 8.82
CA GLN A 91 6.77 6.63 8.85
C GLN A 91 8.27 6.73 9.19
N VAL A 92 9.02 7.31 8.27
CA VAL A 92 10.43 7.66 8.45
C VAL A 92 10.47 8.96 9.24
N VAL A 93 10.95 8.89 10.48
CA VAL A 93 11.18 10.08 11.31
C VAL A 93 12.63 10.52 11.07
N PRO A 94 12.87 11.71 10.48
CA PRO A 94 14.22 12.23 10.35
C PRO A 94 14.73 12.63 11.74
N GLY A 95 15.63 11.84 12.33
CA GLY A 95 16.34 12.23 13.57
C GLY A 95 16.79 11.05 14.43
N GLY A 96 18.11 10.82 14.45
CA GLY A 96 18.84 9.80 15.20
C GLY A 96 20.07 9.34 14.43
#